data_AF-A0A3B1AI95-F1
#
_entry.id   AF-A0A3B1AI95-F1
#
_cell.length_a   1.000
_cell.length_b   1.000
_cell.length_c   1.000
_cell.angle_alpha   90.00
_cell.angle_beta   90.00
_cell.angle_gamma   90.00
#
_symmetry.space_group_name_H-M   'P 1'
#
loop_
_entity.id
_entity.type
_entity.pdbx_description
1 polymer ?
#
loop_
_entity_poly.entity_id
_entity_poly.type
_entity_poly.pdbx_seq_one_letter_code
_entity_poly.pdbx_strand_id
1 'polypeptide(L)' 'MSDTLQIVRTGQGWYVETPTGRAGPMETQAEANAYLSLMRTAYAAGSETACTDQECFS' A
#
# COMPACT_ATOMS: atom_id res chain seq x y z
N MET A 1 -4.75 10.28 -9.73
CA MET A 1 -4.27 10.05 -8.35
C MET A 1 -3.32 8.89 -8.44
N SER A 2 -2.07 9.05 -8.00
CA SER A 2 -1.07 7.99 -8.17
C SER A 2 -1.38 6.86 -7.19
N ASP A 3 -1.64 5.65 -7.69
CA ASP A 3 -1.82 4.41 -6.89
C ASP A 3 -0.51 3.93 -6.22
N THR A 4 0.35 4.87 -5.82
CA THR A 4 1.73 4.58 -5.48
C THR A 4 1.86 4.33 -4.00
N LEU A 5 2.07 3.06 -3.66
CA LEU A 5 2.51 2.63 -2.33
C LEU A 5 4.02 2.87 -2.21
N GLN A 6 4.42 3.87 -1.42
CA GLN A 6 5.83 4.25 -1.24
C GLN A 6 6.15 4.65 0.20
N ILE A 7 7.41 4.44 0.60
CA ILE A 7 7.91 4.88 1.91
C ILE A 7 8.50 6.28 1.77
N VAL A 8 8.14 7.16 2.70
CA VAL A 8 8.63 8.54 2.79
C VAL A 8 9.22 8.77 4.17
N ARG A 9 10.41 9.37 4.23
CA ARG A 9 11.03 9.81 5.49
C ARG A 9 10.78 11.29 5.69
N THR A 10 10.24 11.66 6.85
CA THR A 10 10.05 13.07 7.25
C THR A 10 10.85 13.36 8.51
N GLY A 11 10.82 14.62 8.97
CA GLY A 11 11.42 15.00 10.26
C GLY A 11 10.76 14.34 11.47
N GLN A 12 9.59 13.72 11.30
CA GLN A 12 8.82 13.07 12.37
C GLN A 12 8.92 11.54 12.35
N GLY A 13 9.57 10.94 11.35
CA GLY A 13 9.75 9.49 11.26
C GLY A 13 9.52 8.94 9.85
N TRP A 14 9.20 7.65 9.77
CA TRP A 14 8.91 6.95 8.53
C TRP A 14 7.40 6.90 8.29
N TYR A 15 6.99 7.09 7.05
CA TYR A 15 5.59 7.06 6.64
C TYR A 15 5.43 6.19 5.40
N VAL A 16 4.25 5.63 5.22
CA VAL A 16 3.85 4.96 3.98
C VAL A 16 2.73 5.77 3.35
N GLU A 17 2.97 6.27 2.14
CA GLU A 17 1.92 6.88 1.32
C GLU A 17 1.11 5.78 0.64
N THR A 18 -0.21 5.93 0.71
CA THR A 18 -1.21 5.02 0.16
C THR A 18 -2.22 5.81 -0.67
N PRO A 19 -2.99 5.15 -1.56
CA PRO A 19 -4.06 5.82 -2.29
C PRO A 19 -5.13 6.44 -1.39
N THR A 20 -5.28 5.90 -0.17
CA THR A 20 -6.26 6.36 0.83
C THR A 20 -5.71 7.42 1.78
N GLY A 21 -4.41 7.71 1.76
CA GLY A 21 -3.79 8.70 2.63
C GLY A 21 -2.37 8.35 3.03
N ARG A 22 -1.96 8.74 4.24
CA ARG A 22 -0.61 8.51 4.76
C ARG A 22 -0.69 7.77 6.09
N ALA A 23 0.02 6.66 6.20
CA ALA A 23 0.15 5.88 7.42
C ALA A 23 1.50 6.18 8.11
N GLY A 24 1.50 6.44 9.41
CA GLY A 24 2.69 6.72 10.24
C GLY A 24 2.40 7.74 11.35
N PRO A 25 3.43 8.20 12.09
CA PRO A 25 4.84 7.84 11.95
C PRO A 25 5.16 6.43 12.43
N MET A 26 6.11 5.79 11.75
CA MET A 26 6.76 4.54 12.13
C MET A 26 8.17 4.86 12.63
N GLU A 27 8.62 4.15 13.64
CA GLU A 27 9.90 4.44 14.31
C GLU A 27 11.09 4.03 13.44
N THR A 28 10.93 2.97 12.65
CA THR A 28 12.01 2.41 11.83
C THR A 28 11.60 2.22 10.37
N GLN A 29 12.61 2.19 9.49
CA GLN A 29 12.41 1.85 8.08
C GLN A 29 11.90 0.41 7.91
N ALA A 30 12.29 -0.50 8.81
CA ALA A 30 11.85 -1.89 8.78
C ALA A 30 10.34 -2.03 9.01
N GLU A 31 9.81 -1.27 9.97
CA GLU A 31 8.37 -1.19 10.22
C GLU A 31 7.60 -0.66 9.01
N ALA A 32 8.12 0.41 8.38
CA ALA A 32 7.53 0.96 7.16
C ALA A 32 7.58 -0.02 5.98
N ASN A 33 8.66 -0.79 5.84
CA ASN A 33 8.75 -1.86 4.85
C ASN A 33 7.77 -3.01 5.11
N ALA A 34 7.58 -3.42 6.36
CA ALA A 34 6.62 -4.44 6.73
C ALA A 34 5.18 -4.00 6.39
N TYR A 35 4.81 -2.78 6.77
CA TYR A 35 3.50 -2.22 6.45
C TYR A 35 3.28 -2.09 4.94
N LEU A 36 4.28 -1.58 4.20
CA LEU A 36 4.23 -1.47 2.74
C LEU A 36 4.01 -2.84 2.09
N SER A 37 4.67 -3.88 2.59
CA SER A 37 4.55 -5.25 2.06
C SER A 37 3.14 -5.81 2.31
N LEU A 38 2.59 -5.61 3.51
CA LEU A 38 1.21 -6.00 3.82
C LEU A 38 0.20 -5.28 2.93
N MET A 39 0.37 -3.98 2.72
CA MET A 39 -0.49 -3.20 1.84
C MET A 39 -0.42 -3.71 0.40
N ARG A 40 0.78 -3.98 -0.13
CA ARG A 40 0.93 -4.55 -1.48
C ARG A 40 0.21 -5.89 -1.62
N THR A 41 0.32 -6.77 -0.62
CA THR A 41 -0.39 -8.05 -0.62
C THR A 41 -1.91 -7.86 -0.56
N ALA A 42 -2.41 -6.95 0.29
CA ALA A 42 -3.83 -6.67 0.38
C ALA A 42 -4.39 -6.06 -0.91
N TYR A 43 -3.65 -5.15 -1.55
CA TYR A 43 -4.01 -4.60 -2.86
C TYR A 43 -3.97 -5.65 -3.96
N ALA A 44 -2.97 -6.54 -3.96
CA ALA A 44 -2.90 -7.65 -4.92
C ALA A 44 -4.07 -8.62 -4.74
N ALA A 45 -4.39 -9.04 -3.52
CA ALA A 45 -5.52 -9.92 -3.23
C ALA A 45 -6.88 -9.26 -3.52
N GLY A 46 -7.00 -7.95 -3.28
CA GLY A 46 -8.15 -7.15 -3.68
C GLY A 46 -8.28 -7.05 -5.20
N SER A 47 -7.16 -6.98 -5.93
CA SER A 47 -7.12 -7.00 -7.39
C SER A 47 -7.47 -8.39 -7.96
N GLU A 48 -7.11 -9.48 -7.27
CA GLU A 48 -7.52 -10.84 -7.66
C GLU A 48 -9.04 -11.03 -7.46
N THR A 49 -9.63 -10.40 -6.45
CA THR A 49 -11.10 -10.40 -6.24
C THR A 49 -11.80 -9.45 -7.23
N ALA A 50 -11.13 -8.38 -7.67
CA ALA A 50 -11.65 -7.47 -8.70
C ALA A 50 -11.56 -8.05 -10.12
N CYS A 51 -10.66 -9.00 -10.37
CA CYS A 51 -10.56 -9.70 -11.66
C CYS A 51 -11.67 -10.75 -11.90
N THR A 52 -12.59 -10.96 -10.97
CA THR A 52 -13.65 -11.98 -11.12
C THR A 52 -15.02 -11.48 -11.56
N ASP A 53 -15.23 -10.18 -11.80
CA ASP A 53 -16.57 -9.69 -12.20
C ASP A 53 -16.69 -9.14 -13.63
N GLN A 54 -15.59 -8.92 -14.36
CA GLN A 54 -15.68 -8.32 -15.71
C GLN A 54 -14.92 -9.03 -16.84
N GLU A 55 -14.05 -10.01 -16.54
CA GLU A 55 -13.26 -10.75 -17.55
C GLU A 55 -13.63 -12.24 -17.65
N CYS A 56 -14.86 -12.62 -17.26
CA CYS A 56 -15.36 -14.01 -17.37
C CYS A 56 -16.49 -14.19 -18.41
N PHE A 57 -16.74 -13.21 -19.28
CA PHE A 57 -17.69 -13.31 -20.39
C PHE A 57 -17.14 -12.69 -21.70
N SER A 58 -16.05 -13.26 -22.22
CA SER A 58 -15.67 -13.10 -23.63
C SER A 58 -15.30 -14.46 -24.22
#